data_AF-A0A821YMT5-F1
#
_entry.id   AF-A0A821YMT5-F1
#
_cell.length_a   1.000
_cell.length_b   1.000
_cell.length_c   1.000
_cell.angle_alpha   90.00
_cell.angle_beta   90.00
_cell.angle_gamma   90.00
#
_symmetry.space_group_name_H-M   'P 1'
#
loop_
_entity.id
_entity.type
_entity.pdbx_description
1 polymer ?
#
loop_
_entity_poly.entity_id
_entity_poly.type
_entity_poly.pdbx_seq_one_letter_code
_entity_poly.pdbx_strand_id
1 'polypeptide(L)'
;MLITTLEKLPKFSGKSKQNVSNWLQEIQQTMNLFKLIDTEKLLYISLCLEDYAQYWFYDNKHLMLTWAILTQKLLKIFFKECIK
;
A
#
# COMPACT_ATOMS: atom_id res chain seq x y z
N MET A 1 -16.15 5.02 -10.99
CA MET A 1 -15.74 3.60 -11.15
C MET A 1 -14.36 3.31 -10.56
N LEU A 2 -13.43 4.28 -10.45
CA LEU A 2 -12.12 4.10 -9.80
C LEU A 2 -12.23 3.68 -8.33
N ILE A 3 -12.87 4.50 -7.48
CA ILE A 3 -12.99 4.26 -6.03
C ILE A 3 -13.59 2.89 -5.74
N THR A 4 -14.69 2.54 -6.40
CA THR A 4 -15.35 1.23 -6.27
C THR A 4 -14.47 0.04 -6.67
N THR A 5 -13.50 0.24 -7.57
CA THR A 5 -12.54 -0.81 -7.94
C THR A 5 -11.45 -0.92 -6.89
N LEU A 6 -10.93 0.21 -6.40
CA LEU A 6 -9.92 0.25 -5.36
C LEU A 6 -10.43 -0.29 -4.02
N GLU A 7 -11.70 -0.07 -3.69
CA GLU A 7 -12.33 -0.63 -2.50
C GLU A 7 -12.41 -2.16 -2.53
N LYS A 8 -12.50 -2.75 -3.72
CA LYS A 8 -12.53 -4.21 -3.93
C LYS A 8 -11.15 -4.85 -3.98
N LEU A 9 -10.08 -4.07 -4.04
CA LEU A 9 -8.72 -4.60 -3.98
C LEU A 9 -8.44 -5.23 -2.62
N PRO A 10 -7.56 -6.25 -2.56
CA PRO A 10 -7.18 -6.87 -1.30
C PRO A 10 -6.63 -5.83 -0.33
N LYS A 11 -7.11 -5.87 0.91
CA LYS A 11 -6.61 -5.02 1.99
C LYS A 11 -5.33 -5.60 2.58
N PHE A 12 -4.44 -4.71 2.98
CA PHE A 12 -3.23 -5.07 3.70
C PHE A 12 -3.28 -4.55 5.13
N SER A 13 -3.25 -5.49 6.08
CA SER A 13 -3.34 -5.25 7.51
C SER A 13 -1.97 -5.10 8.18
N GLY A 14 -0.91 -5.58 7.52
CA GLY A 14 0.44 -5.64 8.11
C GLY A 14 0.69 -6.87 9.00
N LYS A 15 -0.21 -7.86 9.01
CA LYS A 15 -0.05 -9.11 9.78
C LYS A 15 0.91 -10.09 9.08
N SER A 16 1.62 -10.91 9.88
CA SER A 16 2.73 -11.79 9.46
C SER A 16 2.43 -12.80 8.33
N LYS A 17 1.16 -13.10 8.04
CA LYS A 17 0.78 -14.01 6.94
C LYS A 17 0.60 -13.32 5.59
N GLN A 18 0.53 -11.99 5.54
CA GLN A 18 0.32 -11.26 4.30
C GLN A 18 1.66 -10.95 3.62
N ASN A 19 1.78 -11.33 2.35
CA ASN A 19 2.96 -11.00 1.57
C ASN A 19 2.83 -9.58 0.99
N VAL A 20 3.54 -8.63 1.60
CA VAL A 20 3.52 -7.21 1.18
C VAL A 20 3.96 -7.02 -0.27
N SER A 21 4.91 -7.81 -0.77
CA SER A 21 5.41 -7.69 -2.16
C SER A 21 4.34 -8.08 -3.17
N ASN A 22 3.67 -9.22 -2.95
CA ASN A 22 2.59 -9.69 -3.83
C ASN A 22 1.41 -8.71 -3.82
N TRP A 23 0.99 -8.29 -2.62
CA TRP A 23 -0.07 -7.31 -2.47
C TRP A 23 0.27 -6.00 -3.19
N LEU A 24 1.47 -5.47 -2.99
CA LEU A 24 1.90 -4.21 -3.59
C LEU A 24 1.96 -4.30 -5.12
N GLN A 25 2.39 -5.44 -5.67
CA GLN A 25 2.39 -5.67 -7.11
C GLN A 25 0.98 -5.59 -7.69
N GLU A 26 -0.01 -6.20 -7.05
CA GLU A 26 -1.41 -6.17 -7.47
C GLU A 26 -1.98 -4.75 -7.44
N ILE A 27 -1.77 -4.03 -6.32
CA ILE A 27 -2.20 -2.63 -6.18
C ILE A 27 -1.56 -1.75 -7.26
N GLN A 28 -0.25 -1.89 -7.47
CA GLN A 28 0.48 -1.10 -8.46
C GLN A 28 0.00 -1.37 -9.88
N GLN A 29 -0.31 -2.64 -10.22
CA GLN A 29 -0.87 -2.98 -11.52
C GLN A 29 -2.22 -2.29 -11.72
N THR A 30 -3.15 -2.37 -10.75
CA THR A 30 -4.44 -1.71 -10.87
C THR A 30 -4.30 -0.19 -10.99
N MET A 31 -3.49 0.44 -10.14
CA MET A 31 -3.29 1.90 -10.21
C MET A 31 -2.65 2.33 -11.54
N ASN A 32 -1.76 1.51 -12.12
CA ASN A 32 -1.19 1.78 -13.43
C ASN A 32 -2.21 1.60 -14.57
N LEU A 33 -3.16 0.66 -14.47
CA LEU A 33 -4.26 0.52 -15.44
C LEU A 33 -5.13 1.78 -15.49
N PHE A 34 -5.35 2.42 -14.34
CA PHE A 34 -6.04 3.71 -14.24
C PHE A 34 -5.14 4.91 -14.54
N LYS A 35 -3.87 4.69 -14.91
CA LYS A 35 -2.87 5.74 -15.20
C LYS A 35 -2.71 6.77 -14.08
N LEU A 36 -2.83 6.33 -12.83
CA LEU A 36 -2.72 7.22 -11.68
C LEU A 36 -1.31 7.78 -11.56
N ILE A 37 -1.22 9.09 -11.29
CA ILE A 37 0.04 9.74 -10.94
C ILE A 37 0.38 9.51 -9.46
N ASP A 38 1.62 9.78 -9.07
CA ASP A 38 2.10 9.51 -7.70
C ASP A 38 1.22 10.14 -6.61
N THR A 39 0.78 11.39 -6.78
CA THR A 39 -0.09 12.05 -5.80
C THR A 39 -1.43 11.33 -5.63
N GLU A 40 -2.01 10.83 -6.71
CA GLU A 40 -3.24 10.04 -6.67
C GLU A 40 -3.01 8.68 -6.02
N LYS A 41 -1.91 7.99 -6.36
CA LYS A 41 -1.55 6.71 -5.74
C LYS A 41 -1.40 6.86 -4.23
N LEU A 42 -0.70 7.90 -3.77
CA LEU A 42 -0.53 8.21 -2.35
C LEU A 42 -1.84 8.60 -1.66
N LEU A 43 -2.78 9.22 -2.37
CA LEU A 43 -4.11 9.52 -1.84
C LEU A 43 -4.92 8.23 -1.64
N TYR A 44 -4.94 7.37 -2.66
CA TYR A 44 -5.82 6.21 -2.72
C TYR A 44 -5.30 4.97 -2.02
N ILE A 45 -3.99 4.87 -1.74
CA ILE A 45 -3.42 3.70 -1.06
C ILE A 45 -4.03 3.45 0.32
N SER A 46 -4.48 4.52 1.00
CA SER A 46 -5.16 4.43 2.29
C SER A 46 -6.43 3.57 2.24
N LEU A 47 -7.11 3.49 1.09
CA LEU A 47 -8.27 2.63 0.88
C LEU A 47 -7.89 1.15 0.86
N CYS A 48 -6.65 0.81 0.54
CA CYS A 48 -6.16 -0.56 0.42
C CYS A 48 -5.42 -1.03 1.69
N LEU A 49 -5.36 -0.17 2.72
CA LEU A 49 -4.71 -0.45 3.99
C LEU A 49 -5.77 -0.60 5.09
N GLU A 50 -5.51 -1.49 6.04
CA GLU A 50 -6.33 -1.68 7.24
C GLU A 50 -5.43 -1.95 8.46
N ASP A 51 -6.03 -1.99 9.65
CA ASP A 51 -5.36 -2.29 10.91
C ASP A 51 -3.99 -1.59 11.06
N TYR A 52 -2.94 -2.35 11.42
CA TYR A 52 -1.62 -1.86 11.76
C TYR A 52 -0.94 -1.13 10.60
N ALA A 53 -1.10 -1.62 9.36
CA ALA A 53 -0.54 -0.95 8.19
C ALA A 53 -1.20 0.41 7.91
N GLN A 54 -2.50 0.54 8.20
CA GLN A 54 -3.20 1.82 8.07
C GLN A 54 -2.72 2.83 9.12
N TYR A 55 -2.63 2.42 10.39
CA TYR A 55 -2.09 3.29 11.45
C TYR A 55 -0.68 3.75 11.12
N TRP A 56 0.19 2.81 10.74
CA TRP A 56 1.56 3.12 10.33
C TRP A 56 1.62 4.12 9.18
N PHE A 57 0.78 3.95 8.15
CA PHE A 57 0.73 4.87 7.01
C PHE A 57 0.38 6.29 7.44
N TYR A 58 -0.63 6.48 8.29
CA TYR A 58 -1.02 7.82 8.73
C TYR A 58 0.06 8.50 9.58
N ASP A 59 0.71 7.77 10.49
CA ASP A 59 1.81 8.29 11.31
C ASP A 59 3.01 8.72 10.45
N ASN A 60 3.25 8.03 9.33
CA ASN A 60 4.43 8.24 8.49
C ASN A 60 4.14 9.00 7.19
N LYS A 61 2.88 9.39 6.93
CA LYS A 61 2.43 9.96 5.64
C LYS A 61 3.28 11.14 5.20
N HIS A 62 3.66 12.00 6.14
CA HIS A 62 4.49 13.18 5.89
C HIS A 62 5.91 12.86 5.41
N LEU A 63 6.39 11.63 5.63
CA LEU A 63 7.70 11.14 5.19
C LEU A 63 7.68 10.48 3.81
N MET A 64 6.52 10.43 3.15
CA MET A 64 6.28 9.68 1.91
C MET A 64 5.81 10.61 0.79
N LEU A 65 6.77 11.25 0.12
CA LEU A 65 6.51 12.27 -0.92
C LEU A 65 6.23 11.69 -2.31
N THR A 66 6.65 10.45 -2.56
CA THR A 66 6.48 9.76 -3.84
C THR A 66 6.02 8.34 -3.63
N TRP A 67 5.41 7.75 -4.67
CA TRP A 67 4.99 6.36 -4.63
C TRP A 67 6.18 5.42 -4.35
N ALA A 68 7.33 5.70 -4.98
CA ALA A 68 8.55 4.93 -4.78
C ALA A 68 9.06 4.94 -3.33
N ILE A 69 8.98 6.08 -2.63
CA ILE A 69 9.39 6.17 -1.22
C ILE A 69 8.43 5.35 -0.34
N LEU A 70 7.13 5.44 -0.60
CA LEU A 70 6.13 4.68 0.13
C LEU A 70 6.32 3.17 -0.04
N THR A 71 6.50 2.69 -1.27
CA THR A 71 6.67 1.25 -1.54
C THR A 71 7.94 0.69 -0.90
N GLN A 72 9.06 1.44 -0.96
CA GLN A 72 10.29 1.06 -0.29
C GLN A 72 10.13 0.97 1.23
N LYS A 73 9.43 1.92 1.85
CA LYS A 73 9.18 1.91 3.30
C LYS A 73 8.26 0.75 3.71
N LEU A 74 7.18 0.52 2.98
CA LEU A 74 6.27 -0.61 3.19
C LEU A 74 7.02 -1.94 3.13
N LEU A 75 7.83 -2.14 2.09
CA LEU A 75 8.67 -3.33 1.99
C LEU A 75 9.63 -3.41 3.18
N LYS A 76 10.36 -2.33 3.50
CA LYS A 76 11.32 -2.37 4.62
C LYS A 76 10.69 -2.78 5.96
N ILE A 77 9.46 -2.35 6.22
CA ILE A 77 8.78 -2.59 7.50
C ILE A 77 8.09 -3.94 7.52
N PHE A 78 7.39 -4.30 6.45
CA PHE A 78 6.52 -5.49 6.44
C PHE A 78 7.13 -6.71 5.75
N PHE A 79 8.27 -6.57 5.07
CA PHE A 79 8.98 -7.69 4.47
C PHE A 79 9.77 -8.52 5.50
N LYS A 80 9.93 -8.04 6.74
CA LYS A 80 10.76 -8.68 7.77
C LYS A 80 10.04 -9.59 8.77
N GLU A 81 8.72 -9.75 8.70
CA GLU A 81 7.95 -10.63 9.60
C GLU A 81 7.98 -12.13 9.23
N CYS A 82 8.90 -12.55 8.35
CA CYS A 82 9.19 -13.96 8.02
C CYS A 82 10.58 -14.42 8.50
N ILE A 83 11.07 -13.91 9.63
CA ILE A 83 12.19 -14.53 10.34
C ILE A 83 11.61 -15.23 11.57
N LYS A 84 11.77 -16.56 11.55
CA LYS A 84 11.34 -17.55 12.54
C LYS A 84 11.63 -17.17 13.98
#